data_AF-A0A7Y5PEY3-F1
#
_entry.id   AF-A0A7Y5PEY3-F1
#
_cell.length_a   1.000
_cell.length_b   1.000
_cell.length_c   1.000
_cell.angle_alpha   90.00
_cell.angle_beta   90.00
_cell.angle_gamma   90.00
#
_symmetry.space_group_name_H-M   'P 1'
#
loop_
_entity.id
_entity.type
_entity.pdbx_description
1 polymer ?
#
loop_
_entity_poly.entity_id
_entity_poly.type
_entity_poly.pdbx_seq_one_letter_code
_entity_poly.pdbx_strand_id
1 'polypeptide(L)'
;MLGDTHSLATAADPAELHSILRVGDADLLIVDPGMRDGTQAEAIEEIIARHASLPVVVYTTLAPVSVRNVMRLARLGVQHVVLNRFDDEPRRFLELIERVPAHPVAELMLRELAEPLRLMPVVLARAVEQLVRSPSRAKTIPDFAAMAGMTTRTLYRHLTPMGLPPRQLLISARLLRAYIFLRGPGSRLKEVALKLGYAQPEQLSEQLRDWTGLAPKDIRRTLSPVEFVRRVADHLRRVGAEAEDEVEPV
;
A
#
# COMPACT_ATOMS: atom_id res chain seq x y z
N MET A 1 -21.77 -6.12 -0.65
CA MET A 1 -20.80 -6.42 -1.72
C MET A 1 -19.81 -5.27 -1.73
N LEU A 2 -18.58 -5.49 -1.25
CA LEU A 2 -17.47 -4.60 -1.58
C LEU A 2 -17.28 -4.74 -3.10
N GLY A 3 -17.36 -3.67 -3.90
CA GLY A 3 -17.29 -3.80 -5.36
C GLY A 3 -15.99 -4.47 -5.87
N ASP A 4 -15.88 -4.68 -7.18
CA ASP A 4 -14.72 -5.35 -7.83
C ASP A 4 -13.37 -4.65 -7.57
N THR A 5 -13.40 -3.47 -6.98
CA THR A 5 -12.25 -2.68 -6.60
C THR A 5 -11.65 -3.08 -5.26
N HIS A 6 -12.20 -3.99 -4.44
CA HIS A 6 -11.62 -4.33 -3.14
C HIS A 6 -11.52 -5.84 -2.92
N SER A 7 -10.39 -6.31 -2.37
CA SER A 7 -10.22 -7.70 -1.93
C SER A 7 -10.31 -7.80 -0.41
N LEU A 8 -11.10 -8.75 0.10
CA LEU A 8 -11.27 -8.99 1.53
C LEU A 8 -10.60 -10.31 1.93
N ALA A 9 -9.76 -10.27 2.96
CA ALA A 9 -9.31 -11.44 3.70
C ALA A 9 -9.92 -11.39 5.11
N THR A 10 -10.51 -12.50 5.55
CA THR A 10 -11.16 -12.60 6.86
C THR A 10 -10.33 -13.46 7.80
N ALA A 11 -10.28 -13.08 9.08
CA ALA A 11 -9.69 -13.88 10.14
C ALA A 11 -10.74 -14.09 11.25
N ALA A 12 -10.89 -15.33 11.72
CA ALA A 12 -11.82 -15.69 12.79
C ALA A 12 -11.20 -15.53 14.19
N ASP A 13 -9.88 -15.41 14.27
CA ASP A 13 -9.12 -15.20 15.50
C ASP A 13 -7.77 -14.47 15.25
N PRO A 14 -7.06 -14.05 16.31
CA PRO A 14 -5.79 -13.35 16.19
C PRO A 14 -4.67 -14.15 15.54
N ALA A 15 -4.67 -15.49 15.64
CA ALA A 15 -3.62 -16.33 15.06
C ALA A 15 -3.76 -16.41 13.52
N GLU A 16 -4.99 -16.53 13.03
CA GLU A 16 -5.29 -16.42 11.60
C GLU A 16 -4.95 -15.01 11.08
N LEU A 17 -5.34 -13.96 11.82
CA LEU A 17 -5.02 -12.58 11.46
C LEU A 17 -3.51 -12.37 11.36
N HIS A 18 -2.75 -12.87 12.33
CA HIS A 18 -1.29 -12.79 12.31
C HIS A 18 -0.70 -13.49 11.07
N SER A 19 -1.22 -14.65 10.70
CA SER A 19 -0.78 -15.41 9.53
C SER A 19 -1.04 -14.66 8.22
N ILE A 20 -2.23 -14.04 8.09
CA ILE A 20 -2.59 -13.20 6.93
C ILE A 20 -1.66 -11.99 6.83
N LEU A 21 -1.45 -11.25 7.93
CA LEU A 21 -0.62 -10.04 7.96
C LEU A 21 0.88 -10.32 7.81
N ARG A 22 1.32 -11.55 8.06
CA ARG A 22 2.71 -11.97 7.88
C ARG A 22 3.09 -12.08 6.41
N VAL A 23 2.18 -12.60 5.58
CA VAL A 23 2.43 -12.88 4.16
C VAL A 23 1.82 -11.82 3.25
N GLY A 24 0.71 -11.20 3.68
CA GLY A 24 0.01 -10.15 2.94
C GLY A 24 0.50 -8.74 3.25
N ASP A 25 0.18 -7.82 2.35
CA ASP A 25 0.47 -6.40 2.43
C ASP A 25 -0.81 -5.57 2.50
N ALA A 26 -1.73 -5.98 3.39
CA ALA A 26 -3.02 -5.33 3.60
C ALA A 26 -2.91 -3.79 3.74
N ASP A 27 -3.83 -3.06 3.10
CA ASP A 27 -3.87 -1.60 3.13
C ASP A 27 -4.74 -1.05 4.28
N LEU A 28 -5.60 -1.90 4.84
CA LEU A 28 -6.54 -1.57 5.90
C LEU A 28 -6.82 -2.81 6.75
N LEU A 29 -6.89 -2.63 8.06
CA LEU A 29 -7.37 -3.63 9.01
C LEU A 29 -8.71 -3.20 9.59
N ILE A 30 -9.75 -4.02 9.43
CA ILE A 30 -11.04 -3.82 10.10
C ILE A 30 -11.12 -4.82 11.26
N VAL A 31 -11.37 -4.34 12.47
CA VAL A 31 -11.45 -5.18 13.68
C VAL A 31 -12.74 -4.93 14.44
N ASP A 32 -13.36 -6.02 14.92
CA ASP A 32 -14.37 -5.93 15.97
C ASP A 32 -13.76 -6.43 17.29
N PRO A 33 -13.33 -5.53 18.19
CA PRO A 33 -12.74 -5.93 19.46
C PRO A 33 -13.78 -6.45 20.45
N GLY A 34 -15.07 -6.36 20.15
CA GLY A 34 -16.15 -6.97 20.94
C GLY A 34 -16.43 -8.43 20.56
N MET A 35 -15.83 -8.93 19.47
CA MET A 35 -16.01 -10.32 19.04
C MET A 35 -15.57 -11.29 20.16
N ARG A 36 -16.34 -12.36 20.36
CA ARG A 36 -16.10 -13.38 21.42
C ARG A 36 -15.89 -12.76 22.81
N ASP A 37 -16.80 -11.87 23.19
CA ASP A 37 -16.86 -11.19 24.49
C ASP A 37 -15.60 -10.37 24.85
N GLY A 38 -14.80 -9.99 23.85
CA GLY A 38 -13.59 -9.19 24.06
C GLY A 38 -12.40 -9.97 24.65
N THR A 39 -12.49 -11.30 24.76
CA THR A 39 -11.41 -12.18 25.25
C THR A 39 -10.10 -12.06 24.44
N GLN A 40 -10.18 -11.56 23.21
CA GLN A 40 -9.06 -11.44 22.28
C GLN A 40 -8.53 -10.00 22.16
N ALA A 41 -9.04 -9.05 22.96
CA ALA A 41 -8.69 -7.63 22.84
C ALA A 41 -7.18 -7.37 22.99
N GLU A 42 -6.51 -8.05 23.93
CA GLU A 42 -5.05 -7.91 24.13
C GLU A 42 -4.24 -8.40 22.93
N ALA A 43 -4.64 -9.52 22.33
CA ALA A 43 -3.96 -10.04 21.14
C ALA A 43 -4.17 -9.12 19.93
N ILE A 44 -5.36 -8.51 19.79
CA ILE A 44 -5.64 -7.52 18.75
C ILE A 44 -4.78 -6.26 18.95
N GLU A 45 -4.66 -5.78 20.19
CA GLU A 45 -3.79 -4.65 20.56
C GLU A 45 -2.33 -4.93 20.20
N GLU A 46 -1.84 -6.12 20.49
CA GLU A 46 -0.47 -6.52 20.15
C GLU A 46 -0.24 -6.55 18.63
N ILE A 47 -1.20 -7.08 17.87
CA ILE A 47 -1.16 -7.08 16.40
C ILE A 47 -1.11 -5.64 15.89
N ILE A 48 -2.00 -4.76 16.35
CA ILE A 48 -2.03 -3.36 15.92
C ILE A 48 -0.71 -2.65 16.27
N ALA A 49 -0.18 -2.86 17.46
CA ALA A 49 1.08 -2.27 17.89
C ALA A 49 2.28 -2.74 17.01
N ARG A 50 2.31 -4.01 16.62
CA ARG A 50 3.32 -4.58 15.71
C ARG A 50 3.17 -4.07 14.27
N HIS A 51 1.96 -3.70 13.87
CA HIS A 51 1.63 -3.23 12.54
C HIS A 51 1.22 -1.74 12.52
N ALA A 52 1.95 -0.89 13.25
CA ALA A 52 1.60 0.53 13.43
C ALA A 52 1.49 1.37 12.13
N SER A 53 1.96 0.87 10.99
CA SER A 53 1.81 1.50 9.67
C SER A 53 0.56 1.06 8.90
N LEU A 54 -0.17 0.05 9.39
CA LEU A 54 -1.43 -0.43 8.84
C LEU A 54 -2.59 0.37 9.45
N PRO A 55 -3.32 1.18 8.67
CA PRO A 55 -4.52 1.85 9.17
C PRO A 55 -5.53 0.85 9.71
N VAL A 56 -6.19 1.21 10.81
CA VAL A 56 -7.16 0.36 11.50
C VAL A 56 -8.49 1.08 11.61
N VAL A 57 -9.56 0.37 11.26
CA VAL A 57 -10.96 0.79 11.46
C VAL A 57 -11.59 -0.18 12.44
N VAL A 58 -12.09 0.35 13.56
CA VAL A 58 -12.83 -0.45 14.53
C VAL A 58 -14.29 -0.49 14.11
N TYR A 59 -14.79 -1.68 13.78
CA TYR A 59 -16.21 -1.92 13.51
C TYR A 59 -16.82 -2.64 14.71
N THR A 60 -17.67 -1.98 15.48
CA THR A 60 -18.15 -2.55 16.75
C THR A 60 -19.57 -2.12 17.10
N THR A 61 -20.15 -2.71 18.14
CA THR A 61 -21.48 -2.36 18.66
C THR A 61 -21.39 -1.30 19.75
N LEU A 62 -22.50 -0.59 20.02
CA LEU A 62 -22.58 0.35 21.14
C LEU A 62 -22.94 -0.40 22.45
N ALA A 63 -21.96 -1.06 23.04
CA ALA A 63 -22.08 -1.74 24.34
C ALA A 63 -20.97 -1.29 25.32
N PRO A 64 -21.18 -1.39 26.66
CA PRO A 64 -20.18 -0.94 27.64
C PRO A 64 -18.79 -1.58 27.46
N VAL A 65 -18.74 -2.87 27.13
CA VAL A 65 -17.47 -3.59 26.85
C VAL A 65 -16.80 -3.04 25.59
N SER A 66 -17.58 -2.79 24.53
CA SER A 66 -17.09 -2.23 23.27
C SER A 66 -16.49 -0.84 23.46
N VAL A 67 -17.12 0.03 24.26
CA VAL A 67 -16.59 1.37 24.57
C VAL A 67 -15.23 1.29 25.26
N ARG A 68 -15.07 0.38 26.23
CA ARG A 68 -13.78 0.16 26.90
C ARG A 68 -12.70 -0.29 25.90
N ASN A 69 -13.03 -1.20 25.00
CA ASN A 69 -12.08 -1.71 24.00
C ASN A 69 -11.71 -0.62 22.98
N VAL A 70 -12.67 0.18 22.51
CA VAL A 70 -12.41 1.35 21.66
C VAL A 70 -11.43 2.31 22.33
N MET A 71 -11.63 2.62 23.62
CA MET A 71 -10.73 3.52 24.36
C MET A 71 -9.31 2.97 24.53
N ARG A 72 -9.15 1.64 24.64
CA ARG A 72 -7.82 1.00 24.67
C ARG A 72 -7.12 1.13 23.31
N LEU A 73 -7.84 0.84 22.23
CA LEU A 73 -7.33 0.92 20.85
C LEU A 73 -7.05 2.36 20.42
N ALA A 74 -7.81 3.34 20.90
CA ALA A 74 -7.55 4.76 20.65
C ALA A 74 -6.14 5.18 21.12
N ARG A 75 -5.61 4.58 22.20
CA ARG A 75 -4.24 4.83 22.68
C ARG A 75 -3.17 4.29 21.73
N LEU A 76 -3.53 3.34 20.86
CA LEU A 76 -2.66 2.81 19.80
C LEU A 76 -2.78 3.60 18.50
N GLY A 77 -3.51 4.72 18.49
CA GLY A 77 -3.63 5.60 17.33
C GLY A 77 -4.74 5.21 16.36
N VAL A 78 -5.69 4.37 16.77
CA VAL A 78 -6.90 4.13 15.95
C VAL A 78 -7.72 5.42 15.84
N GLN A 79 -7.96 5.86 14.61
CA GLN A 79 -8.65 7.12 14.31
C GLN A 79 -10.09 6.94 13.81
N HIS A 80 -10.47 5.73 13.44
CA HIS A 80 -11.76 5.46 12.81
C HIS A 80 -12.52 4.38 13.57
N VAL A 81 -13.74 4.73 13.98
CA VAL A 81 -14.70 3.82 14.63
C VAL A 81 -16.00 3.89 13.84
N VAL A 82 -16.54 2.73 13.50
CA VAL A 82 -17.81 2.56 12.82
C VAL A 82 -18.71 1.74 13.72
N LEU A 83 -19.85 2.32 14.11
CA LEU A 83 -20.81 1.66 14.97
C LEU A 83 -21.81 0.86 14.14
N ASN A 84 -21.90 -0.44 14.41
CA ASN A 84 -22.87 -1.36 13.81
C ASN A 84 -24.29 -0.83 14.03
N ARG A 85 -25.09 -0.76 12.96
CA ARG A 85 -26.47 -0.22 12.90
C ARG A 85 -26.62 1.28 13.17
N PHE A 86 -25.52 2.03 13.29
CA PHE A 86 -25.56 3.49 13.47
C PHE A 86 -24.81 4.20 12.33
N ASP A 87 -23.57 3.80 12.09
CA ASP A 87 -22.65 4.44 11.13
C ASP A 87 -22.24 3.52 9.97
N ASP A 88 -22.85 2.33 9.85
CA ASP A 88 -22.45 1.27 8.92
C ASP A 88 -23.24 1.24 7.61
N GLU A 89 -23.78 2.39 7.19
CA GLU A 89 -24.37 2.53 5.87
C GLU A 89 -23.33 2.13 4.80
N PRO A 90 -23.64 1.16 3.90
CA PRO A 90 -22.63 0.57 3.02
C PRO A 90 -21.86 1.57 2.15
N ARG A 91 -22.52 2.64 1.68
CA ARG A 91 -21.87 3.67 0.86
C ARG A 91 -20.87 4.50 1.67
N ARG A 92 -21.27 4.99 2.84
CA ARG A 92 -20.39 5.74 3.75
C ARG A 92 -19.23 4.89 4.26
N PHE A 93 -19.48 3.61 4.52
CA PHE A 93 -18.44 2.70 4.95
C PHE A 93 -17.41 2.45 3.83
N LEU A 94 -17.86 2.29 2.58
CA LEU A 94 -16.97 2.23 1.42
C LEU A 94 -16.17 3.52 1.23
N GLU A 95 -16.80 4.70 1.33
CA GLU A 95 -16.11 5.98 1.25
C GLU A 95 -15.04 6.13 2.34
N LEU A 96 -15.32 5.66 3.56
CA LEU A 96 -14.34 5.61 4.63
C LEU A 96 -13.18 4.68 4.25
N ILE A 97 -13.48 3.46 3.80
CA ILE A 97 -12.46 2.50 3.33
C ILE A 97 -11.62 3.07 2.20
N GLU A 98 -12.17 3.89 1.31
CA GLU A 98 -11.42 4.52 0.22
C GLU A 98 -10.54 5.69 0.69
N ARG A 99 -10.93 6.39 1.77
CA ARG A 99 -10.19 7.53 2.33
C ARG A 99 -9.06 7.11 3.26
N VAL A 100 -9.22 6.01 3.98
CA VAL A 100 -8.27 5.56 5.01
C VAL A 100 -6.90 5.09 4.46
N PRO A 101 -6.80 4.35 3.34
CA PRO A 101 -5.52 3.83 2.83
C PRO A 101 -4.71 4.85 2.02
N ALA A 102 -4.96 6.15 2.17
CA ALA A 102 -4.10 7.19 1.58
C ALA A 102 -2.73 7.19 2.28
N HIS A 103 -1.88 6.22 1.97
CA HIS A 103 -0.50 6.20 2.40
C HIS A 103 0.14 7.52 1.95
N PRO A 104 0.61 8.38 2.88
CA PRO A 104 1.06 9.72 2.52
C PRO A 104 2.15 9.72 1.42
N VAL A 105 2.95 8.64 1.38
CA VAL A 105 3.99 8.38 0.39
C VAL A 105 3.41 8.13 -1.01
N ALA A 106 2.31 7.38 -1.12
CA ALA A 106 1.64 7.13 -2.40
C ALA A 106 1.04 8.43 -2.96
N GLU A 107 0.36 9.22 -2.12
CA GLU A 107 -0.21 10.51 -2.55
C GLU A 107 0.87 11.53 -2.93
N LEU A 108 2.02 11.53 -2.25
CA LEU A 108 3.17 12.32 -2.67
C LEU A 108 3.68 11.88 -4.05
N MET A 109 3.75 10.57 -4.33
CA MET A 109 4.15 10.07 -5.64
C MET A 109 3.14 10.43 -6.72
N LEU A 110 1.84 10.34 -6.44
CA LEU A 110 0.80 10.72 -7.39
C LEU A 110 0.86 12.22 -7.75
N ARG A 111 1.32 13.07 -6.83
CA ARG A 111 1.61 14.48 -7.14
C ARG A 111 2.80 14.63 -8.08
N GLU A 112 3.87 13.87 -7.89
CA GLU A 112 5.00 13.84 -8.83
C GLU A 112 4.59 13.33 -10.22
N LEU A 113 3.61 12.44 -10.29
CA LEU A 113 3.07 11.87 -11.53
C LEU A 113 1.87 12.64 -12.10
N ALA A 114 1.47 13.77 -11.51
CA ALA A 114 0.21 14.43 -11.86
C ALA A 114 0.14 14.86 -13.33
N GLU A 115 1.21 15.44 -13.87
CA GLU A 115 1.26 15.85 -15.29
C GLU A 115 1.13 14.68 -16.27
N PRO A 116 1.97 13.63 -16.22
CA PRO A 116 1.82 12.50 -17.15
C PRO A 116 0.47 11.77 -16.99
N LEU A 117 -0.09 11.70 -15.78
CA LEU A 117 -1.42 11.13 -15.54
C LEU A 117 -2.55 11.92 -16.22
N ARG A 118 -2.41 13.24 -16.37
CA ARG A 118 -3.42 14.07 -17.04
C ARG A 118 -3.40 13.92 -18.55
N LEU A 119 -2.26 13.53 -19.12
CA LEU A 119 -2.08 13.38 -20.57
C LEU A 119 -2.53 12.01 -21.10
N MET A 120 -2.73 11.02 -20.22
CA MET A 120 -3.06 9.66 -20.61
C MET A 120 -4.57 9.35 -20.58
N PRO A 121 -5.02 8.27 -21.24
CA PRO A 121 -6.41 7.83 -21.15
C PRO A 121 -6.84 7.58 -19.70
N VAL A 122 -8.06 7.99 -19.35
CA VAL A 122 -8.60 7.90 -17.97
C VAL A 122 -8.47 6.51 -17.36
N VAL A 123 -8.69 5.45 -18.15
CA VAL A 123 -8.56 4.06 -17.68
C VAL A 123 -7.12 3.72 -17.29
N LEU A 124 -6.14 4.19 -18.06
CA LEU A 124 -4.72 3.97 -17.77
C LEU A 124 -4.26 4.80 -16.57
N ALA A 125 -4.69 6.07 -16.48
CA ALA A 125 -4.41 6.91 -15.31
C ALA A 125 -4.90 6.26 -14.02
N ARG A 126 -6.13 5.76 -14.02
CA ARG A 126 -6.72 5.04 -12.88
C ARG A 126 -5.93 3.78 -12.53
N ALA A 127 -5.46 3.02 -13.52
CA ALA A 127 -4.66 1.83 -13.27
C ALA A 127 -3.30 2.17 -12.64
N VAL A 128 -2.65 3.26 -13.08
CA VAL A 128 -1.42 3.76 -12.45
C VAL A 128 -1.70 4.24 -11.02
N GLU A 129 -2.77 4.98 -10.79
CA GLU A 129 -3.18 5.41 -9.44
C GLU A 129 -3.40 4.21 -8.51
N GLN A 130 -4.11 3.18 -8.99
CA GLN A 130 -4.36 1.95 -8.25
C GLN A 130 -3.06 1.19 -7.95
N LEU A 131 -2.15 1.11 -8.92
CA LEU A 131 -0.85 0.48 -8.74
C LEU A 131 -0.02 1.19 -7.65
N VAL A 132 0.02 2.53 -7.68
CA VAL A 132 0.79 3.33 -6.72
C VAL A 132 0.20 3.24 -5.31
N ARG A 133 -1.13 3.21 -5.18
CA ARG A 133 -1.83 3.08 -3.90
C ARG A 133 -1.74 1.67 -3.30
N SER A 134 -1.89 0.64 -4.14
CA SER A 134 -1.93 -0.77 -3.73
C SER A 134 -1.07 -1.64 -4.64
N PRO A 135 0.26 -1.68 -4.45
CA PRO A 135 1.18 -2.39 -5.33
C PRO A 135 0.94 -3.90 -5.41
N SER A 136 0.34 -4.53 -4.40
CA SER A 136 0.01 -5.97 -4.44
C SER A 136 -1.01 -6.38 -5.48
N ARG A 137 -1.81 -5.44 -5.98
CA ARG A 137 -2.79 -5.72 -7.04
C ARG A 137 -2.13 -6.14 -8.35
N ALA A 138 -0.85 -5.80 -8.54
CA ALA A 138 -0.06 -6.30 -9.66
C ALA A 138 1.31 -6.78 -9.18
N LYS A 139 1.56 -8.07 -9.30
CA LYS A 139 2.87 -8.67 -9.00
C LYS A 139 3.73 -8.80 -10.26
N THR A 140 3.12 -8.67 -11.42
CA THR A 140 3.79 -8.81 -12.72
C THR A 140 3.28 -7.76 -13.71
N ILE A 141 3.99 -7.61 -14.82
CA ILE A 141 3.55 -6.72 -15.90
C ILE A 141 2.23 -7.21 -16.54
N PRO A 142 2.02 -8.53 -16.76
CA PRO A 142 0.70 -9.04 -17.12
C PRO A 142 -0.42 -8.62 -16.17
N ASP A 143 -0.22 -8.68 -14.86
CA ASP A 143 -1.23 -8.25 -13.88
C ASP A 143 -1.53 -6.75 -14.03
N PHE A 144 -0.50 -5.93 -14.20
CA PHE A 144 -0.66 -4.49 -14.40
C PHE A 144 -1.40 -4.17 -15.70
N ALA A 145 -1.09 -4.88 -16.78
CA ALA A 145 -1.79 -4.72 -18.05
C ALA A 145 -3.27 -5.13 -17.94
N ALA A 146 -3.55 -6.25 -17.25
CA ALA A 146 -4.91 -6.71 -16.97
C ALA A 146 -5.70 -5.69 -16.12
N MET A 147 -5.08 -5.11 -15.09
CA MET A 147 -5.67 -4.03 -14.28
C MET A 147 -6.06 -2.81 -15.13
N ALA A 148 -5.24 -2.50 -16.14
CA ALA A 148 -5.50 -1.42 -17.08
C ALA A 148 -6.42 -1.83 -18.26
N GLY A 149 -6.94 -3.06 -18.27
CA GLY A 149 -7.83 -3.57 -19.32
C GLY A 149 -7.16 -3.74 -20.69
N MET A 150 -5.84 -4.01 -20.74
CA MET A 150 -5.06 -4.02 -21.98
C MET A 150 -4.02 -5.15 -22.02
N THR A 151 -3.42 -5.34 -23.19
CA THR A 151 -2.27 -6.24 -23.36
C THR A 151 -0.98 -5.57 -22.87
N THR A 152 0.02 -6.37 -22.50
CA THR A 152 1.35 -5.86 -22.10
C THR A 152 1.97 -4.98 -23.18
N ARG A 153 1.90 -5.40 -24.45
CA ARG A 153 2.36 -4.59 -25.60
C ARG A 153 1.70 -3.21 -25.66
N THR A 154 0.40 -3.14 -25.40
CA THR A 154 -0.35 -1.87 -25.39
C THR A 154 0.04 -1.01 -24.19
N LEU A 155 0.24 -1.62 -23.03
CA LEU A 155 0.71 -0.93 -21.83
C LEU A 155 2.07 -0.25 -22.06
N TYR A 156 3.05 -0.96 -22.61
CA TYR A 156 4.36 -0.39 -22.98
C TYR A 156 4.22 0.73 -24.02
N ARG A 157 3.42 0.52 -25.07
CA ARG A 157 3.20 1.51 -26.13
C ARG A 157 2.62 2.83 -25.60
N HIS A 158 1.77 2.78 -24.57
CA HIS A 158 1.24 4.00 -23.96
C HIS A 158 2.22 4.62 -22.96
N LEU A 159 2.81 3.84 -22.06
CA LEU A 159 3.54 4.38 -20.92
C LEU A 159 5.00 4.76 -21.22
N THR A 160 5.68 4.06 -22.12
CA THR A 160 7.09 4.36 -22.44
C THR A 160 7.28 5.76 -23.04
N PRO A 161 6.48 6.20 -24.04
CA PRO A 161 6.59 7.56 -24.60
C PRO A 161 6.17 8.70 -23.67
N MET A 162 5.75 8.38 -22.44
CA MET A 162 5.44 9.35 -21.39
C MET A 162 6.51 9.34 -20.29
N GLY A 163 7.66 8.72 -20.54
CA GLY A 163 8.76 8.59 -19.59
C GLY A 163 8.45 7.66 -18.42
N LEU A 164 7.45 6.77 -18.57
CA LEU A 164 6.95 5.92 -17.48
C LEU A 164 7.01 4.43 -17.81
N PRO A 165 8.19 3.85 -18.10
CA PRO A 165 8.28 2.45 -18.48
C PRO A 165 7.59 1.52 -17.45
N PRO A 166 6.65 0.64 -17.87
CA PRO A 166 5.77 -0.11 -16.96
C PRO A 166 6.50 -0.87 -15.84
N ARG A 167 7.67 -1.43 -16.14
CA ARG A 167 8.49 -2.15 -15.16
C ARG A 167 9.02 -1.23 -14.06
N GLN A 168 9.45 -0.03 -14.42
CA GLN A 168 9.97 0.93 -13.45
C GLN A 168 8.84 1.54 -12.61
N LEU A 169 7.66 1.75 -13.20
CA LEU A 169 6.46 2.11 -12.44
C LEU A 169 6.11 1.05 -11.39
N LEU A 170 6.04 -0.23 -11.77
CA LEU A 170 5.78 -1.34 -10.85
C LEU A 170 6.81 -1.42 -9.72
N ILE A 171 8.09 -1.24 -10.06
CA ILE A 171 9.17 -1.17 -9.07
C ILE A 171 8.97 0.02 -8.13
N SER A 172 8.71 1.22 -8.66
CA SER A 172 8.57 2.44 -7.85
C SER A 172 7.48 2.26 -6.80
N ALA A 173 6.32 1.72 -7.19
CA ALA A 173 5.19 1.42 -6.33
C ALA A 173 5.58 0.47 -5.18
N ARG A 174 6.35 -0.60 -5.48
CA ARG A 174 6.89 -1.51 -4.44
C ARG A 174 7.84 -0.81 -3.48
N LEU A 175 8.69 0.09 -3.97
CA LEU A 175 9.62 0.83 -3.11
C LEU A 175 8.89 1.79 -2.17
N LEU A 176 7.80 2.44 -2.62
CA LEU A 176 6.93 3.23 -1.74
C LEU A 176 6.39 2.38 -0.59
N ARG A 177 5.94 1.15 -0.90
CA ARG A 177 5.45 0.21 0.12
C ARG A 177 6.56 -0.29 1.04
N ALA A 178 7.74 -0.57 0.50
CA ALA A 178 8.92 -0.93 1.27
C ALA A 178 9.28 0.15 2.30
N TYR A 179 9.26 1.43 1.89
CA TYR A 179 9.52 2.55 2.79
C TYR A 179 8.57 2.57 3.99
N ILE A 180 7.27 2.35 3.76
CA ILE A 180 6.26 2.30 4.82
C ILE A 180 6.53 1.14 5.77
N PHE A 181 6.81 -0.06 5.24
CA PHE A 181 7.07 -1.23 6.06
C PHE A 181 8.39 -1.13 6.84
N LEU A 182 9.45 -0.57 6.26
CA LEU A 182 10.75 -0.42 6.93
C LEU A 182 10.68 0.48 8.17
N ARG A 183 9.73 1.42 8.20
CA ARG A 183 9.54 2.33 9.35
C ARG A 183 8.65 1.76 10.44
N GLY A 184 8.01 0.62 10.20
CA GLY A 184 7.26 -0.10 11.24
C GLY A 184 8.14 -0.50 12.44
N PRO A 185 7.58 -0.54 13.66
CA PRO A 185 8.28 -1.04 14.83
C PRO A 185 8.62 -2.53 14.63
N GLY A 186 9.84 -2.94 14.98
CA GLY A 186 10.27 -4.34 14.82
C GLY A 186 10.50 -4.83 13.39
N SER A 187 10.26 -4.01 12.36
CA SER A 187 10.40 -4.43 10.95
C SER A 187 11.79 -4.93 10.60
N ARG A 188 11.85 -6.12 9.99
CA ARG A 188 13.06 -6.76 9.47
C ARG A 188 13.04 -6.76 7.94
N LEU A 189 14.16 -6.42 7.30
CA LEU A 189 14.28 -6.35 5.84
C LEU A 189 13.80 -7.63 5.15
N LYS A 190 14.14 -8.81 5.72
CA LYS A 190 13.71 -10.11 5.22
C LYS A 190 12.19 -10.28 5.17
N GLU A 191 11.49 -9.79 6.18
CA GLU A 191 10.02 -9.86 6.24
C GLU A 191 9.39 -8.87 5.26
N VAL A 192 9.97 -7.68 5.13
CA VAL A 192 9.51 -6.68 4.15
C VAL A 192 9.66 -7.21 2.72
N ALA A 193 10.81 -7.79 2.39
CA ALA A 193 11.08 -8.39 1.08
C ALA A 193 10.07 -9.49 0.74
N LEU A 194 9.80 -10.40 1.70
CA LEU A 194 8.83 -11.48 1.53
C LEU A 194 7.42 -10.93 1.25
N LYS A 195 6.95 -9.94 2.01
CA LYS A 195 5.63 -9.31 1.82
C LYS A 195 5.47 -8.67 0.45
N LEU A 196 6.55 -8.08 -0.07
CA LEU A 196 6.55 -7.42 -1.38
C LEU A 196 6.82 -8.40 -2.55
N GLY A 197 6.97 -9.69 -2.26
CA GLY A 197 7.17 -10.74 -3.27
C GLY A 197 8.58 -10.82 -3.84
N TYR A 198 9.60 -10.31 -3.14
CA TYR A 198 11.00 -10.52 -3.51
C TYR A 198 11.44 -11.94 -3.12
N ALA A 199 12.19 -12.59 -4.01
CA ALA A 199 12.72 -13.93 -3.74
C ALA A 199 13.78 -13.89 -2.64
N GLN A 200 14.62 -12.85 -2.63
CA GLN A 200 15.69 -12.67 -1.65
C GLN A 200 15.70 -11.24 -1.09
N PRO A 201 15.97 -11.04 0.22
CA PRO A 201 16.05 -9.72 0.84
C PRO A 201 17.11 -8.80 0.21
N GLU A 202 18.18 -9.39 -0.31
CA GLU A 202 19.29 -8.70 -0.97
C GLU A 202 18.81 -7.96 -2.21
N GLN A 203 17.89 -8.54 -2.98
CA GLN A 203 17.30 -7.90 -4.17
C GLN A 203 16.56 -6.61 -3.82
N LEU A 204 15.79 -6.61 -2.71
CA LEU A 204 15.14 -5.40 -2.23
C LEU A 204 16.17 -4.37 -1.74
N SER A 205 17.23 -4.82 -1.08
CA SER A 205 18.30 -3.95 -0.57
C SER A 205 19.05 -3.24 -1.70
N GLU A 206 19.43 -3.99 -2.74
CA GLU A 206 20.08 -3.49 -3.95
C GLU A 206 19.16 -2.49 -4.65
N GLN A 207 17.91 -2.87 -4.90
CA GLN A 207 16.97 -2.00 -5.58
C GLN A 207 16.70 -0.70 -4.81
N LEU A 208 16.59 -0.74 -3.48
CA LEU A 208 16.48 0.47 -2.66
C LEU A 208 17.73 1.35 -2.77
N ARG A 209 18.92 0.74 -2.80
CA ARG A 209 20.19 1.47 -2.95
C ARG A 209 20.31 2.10 -4.32
N ASP A 210 19.97 1.38 -5.38
CA ASP A 210 20.05 1.86 -6.75
C ASP A 210 19.09 3.05 -6.99
N TRP A 211 17.91 3.01 -6.36
CA TRP A 211 16.90 4.04 -6.52
C TRP A 211 17.11 5.26 -5.63
N THR A 212 17.63 5.07 -4.42
CA THR A 212 17.70 6.15 -3.42
C THR A 212 19.12 6.59 -3.06
N GLY A 213 20.13 5.83 -3.49
CA GLY A 213 21.53 5.99 -3.09
C GLY A 213 21.85 5.52 -1.67
N LEU A 214 20.88 4.96 -0.93
CA LEU A 214 21.02 4.65 0.49
C LEU A 214 20.66 3.19 0.79
N ALA A 215 21.31 2.62 1.80
CA ALA A 215 20.95 1.29 2.29
C ALA A 215 19.62 1.33 3.08
N PRO A 216 18.86 0.22 3.16
CA PRO A 216 17.56 0.19 3.85
C PRO A 216 17.57 0.71 5.29
N LYS A 217 18.67 0.47 6.03
CA LYS A 217 18.85 0.94 7.41
C LYS A 217 18.96 2.48 7.49
N ASP A 218 19.61 3.10 6.51
CA ASP A 218 19.80 4.54 6.46
C ASP A 218 18.51 5.23 6.02
N ILE A 219 17.83 4.68 4.99
CA ILE A 219 16.50 5.13 4.56
C ILE A 219 15.54 5.27 5.75
N ARG A 220 15.48 4.24 6.61
CA ARG A 220 14.63 4.24 7.82
C ARG A 220 14.95 5.40 8.78
N ARG A 221 16.22 5.80 8.88
CA ARG A 221 16.71 6.76 9.87
C ARG A 221 16.75 8.20 9.36
N THR A 222 17.05 8.39 8.08
CA THR A 222 17.44 9.70 7.54
C THR A 222 16.45 10.26 6.53
N LEU A 223 15.72 9.43 5.80
CA LEU A 223 14.82 9.91 4.74
C LEU A 223 13.43 10.24 5.27
N SER A 224 13.03 11.51 5.11
CA SER A 224 11.64 11.91 5.25
C SER A 224 10.78 11.32 4.11
N PRO A 225 9.46 11.21 4.27
CA PRO A 225 8.58 10.70 3.21
C PRO A 225 8.70 11.49 1.90
N VAL A 226 8.81 12.81 2.01
CA VAL A 226 8.93 13.72 0.85
C VAL A 226 10.24 13.49 0.12
N GLU A 227 11.35 13.40 0.85
CA GLU A 227 12.67 13.19 0.24
C GLU A 227 12.79 11.80 -0.40
N PHE A 228 12.22 10.77 0.23
CA PHE A 228 12.17 9.42 -0.34
C PHE A 228 11.42 9.40 -1.67
N VAL A 229 10.21 9.98 -1.70
CA VAL A 229 9.38 10.03 -2.92
C VAL A 229 10.09 10.81 -4.02
N ARG A 230 10.68 11.96 -3.70
CA ARG A 230 11.43 12.76 -4.67
C ARG A 230 12.54 11.95 -5.33
N ARG A 231 13.35 11.23 -4.56
CA ARG A 231 14.43 10.37 -5.10
C ARG A 231 13.89 9.26 -6.02
N VAL A 232 12.79 8.62 -5.61
CA VAL A 232 12.13 7.59 -6.42
C VAL A 232 11.58 8.17 -7.73
N ALA A 233 10.95 9.35 -7.68
CA ALA A 233 10.42 10.05 -8.84
C ALA A 233 11.54 10.53 -9.79
N ASP A 234 12.63 11.08 -9.25
CA ASP A 234 13.80 11.50 -10.02
C ASP A 234 14.45 10.31 -10.75
N HIS A 235 14.60 9.17 -10.07
CA HIS A 235 15.11 7.96 -10.69
C HIS A 235 14.17 7.45 -11.80
N LEU A 236 12.86 7.42 -11.54
CA LEU A 236 11.87 7.01 -12.54
C LEU A 236 11.93 7.91 -13.79
N ARG A 237 12.00 9.23 -13.61
CA ARG A 237 12.14 10.20 -14.71
C ARG A 237 13.42 10.00 -15.50
N ARG A 238 14.56 9.78 -14.82
CA ARG A 238 15.85 9.53 -15.49
C ARG A 238 15.81 8.28 -16.36
N VAL A 239 15.33 7.16 -15.82
CA VAL A 239 15.22 5.89 -16.58
C VAL A 239 14.15 6.01 -17.67
N GLY A 240 13.11 6.81 -17.45
CA GLY A 240 12.11 7.14 -18.46
C GLY A 240 12.72 7.83 -19.68
N ALA A 241 13.52 8.87 -19.45
CA ALA A 241 14.21 9.59 -20.52
C ALA A 241 15.17 8.68 -21.31
N GLU A 242 15.96 7.85 -20.61
CA GLU A 242 16.85 6.86 -21.26
C GLU A 242 16.06 5.88 -22.14
N ALA A 243 14.85 5.48 -21.73
CA ALA A 243 14.00 4.57 -22.49
C ALA A 243 13.24 5.24 -23.65
N GLU A 244 13.05 6.56 -23.62
CA GLU A 244 12.48 7.33 -24.74
C GLU A 244 13.52 7.49 -25.86
N ASP A 245 14.77 7.80 -25.48
CA ASP A 245 15.89 7.95 -26.42
C ASP A 245 16.18 6.64 -27.20
N GLU A 246 15.93 5.48 -26.58
CA GLU A 246 16.05 4.16 -27.24
C GLU A 246 14.88 3.84 -28.20
N VAL A 247 13.77 4.59 -28.13
CA VAL A 247 12.53 4.34 -28.91
C VAL A 247 12.43 5.24 -30.15
N GLU A 248 13.29 6.25 -30.30
CA GLU A 248 13.32 7.11 -31.49
C GLU A 248 13.88 6.34 -32.71
N PRO A 249 13.09 6.11 -33.79
CA PRO A 249 13.36 5.03 -34.75
C PRO A 249 14.04 5.50 -36.05
N VAL A 250 14.70 4.52 -36.68
CA VAL A 250 15.00 4.44 -38.13
C VAL A 250 13.72 4.45 -38.95
#